data_AF-A0A2E0ZJT8-F1
#
_entry.id   AF-A0A2E0ZJT8-F1
#
_cell.length_a   1.000
_cell.length_b   1.000
_cell.length_c   1.000
_cell.angle_alpha   90.00
_cell.angle_beta   90.00
_cell.angle_gamma   90.00
#
_symmetry.space_group_name_H-M   'P 1'
#
loop_
_entity.id
_entity.type
_entity.pdbx_description
1 polymer ?
#
loop_
_entity_poly.entity_id
_entity_poly.type
_entity_poly.pdbx_seq_one_letter_code
_entity_poly.pdbx_strand_id
1 'polypeptide(L)'
;MCLADEREQNALFDLGHVVMTPGAAALGVDFSPYIARHAAGDDGDLDSFDKQQNRRAIKEGLRILSAYDVPPGDGETERIWIITEADRSTTTVLTPGEY
;
A
#
# COMPACT_ATOMS: atom_id res chain seq x y z
N MET A 1 -33.83 -0.05 -4.33
CA MET A 1 -33.28 1.17 -3.74
C MET A 1 -31.76 1.06 -3.88
N CYS A 2 -31.17 1.93 -4.70
CA CYS A 2 -29.75 2.13 -5.03
C CYS A 2 -28.80 0.91 -5.15
N LEU A 3 -28.42 0.64 -6.40
CA LEU A 3 -27.15 0.02 -6.79
C LEU A 3 -25.98 0.97 -6.54
N ALA A 4 -24.89 0.45 -6.00
CA ALA A 4 -23.48 0.81 -6.24
C ALA A 4 -22.65 -0.07 -5.28
N ASP A 5 -21.57 -0.75 -5.64
CA ASP A 5 -20.85 -0.96 -6.87
C ASP A 5 -20.01 -2.23 -6.58
N GLU A 6 -20.15 -3.26 -7.41
CA GLU A 6 -19.36 -4.50 -7.28
C GLU A 6 -17.94 -4.23 -7.77
N ARG A 7 -17.01 -3.86 -6.88
CA ARG A 7 -15.57 -4.14 -7.02
C ARG A 7 -14.93 -4.41 -5.66
N GLU A 8 -15.30 -5.52 -5.05
CA GLU A 8 -14.34 -6.19 -4.16
C GLU A 8 -13.18 -6.68 -5.04
N GLN A 9 -12.12 -5.86 -5.19
CA GLN A 9 -10.82 -6.44 -5.47
C GLN A 9 -10.57 -7.46 -4.35
N ASN A 10 -10.40 -8.74 -4.71
CA ASN A 10 -10.25 -9.84 -3.77
C ASN A 10 -8.99 -9.63 -2.91
N ALA A 11 -9.14 -8.93 -1.79
CA ALA A 11 -8.07 -8.60 -0.88
C ALA A 11 -7.47 -9.89 -0.31
N LEU A 12 -6.14 -10.00 -0.36
CA LEU A 12 -5.41 -11.15 0.16
C LEU A 12 -5.20 -11.08 1.67
N PHE A 13 -5.36 -9.91 2.27
CA PHE A 13 -5.21 -9.67 3.70
C PHE A 13 -5.96 -8.39 4.12
N ASP A 14 -6.28 -8.30 5.41
CA ASP A 14 -6.91 -7.11 6.00
C ASP A 14 -5.91 -5.95 6.13
N LEU A 15 -6.36 -4.74 5.84
CA LEU A 15 -5.56 -3.51 6.01
C LEU A 15 -5.63 -2.94 7.43
N GLY A 16 -6.58 -3.38 8.25
CA GLY A 16 -6.82 -2.77 9.56
C GLY A 16 -7.09 -1.27 9.46
N HIS A 17 -6.51 -0.49 10.37
CA HIS A 17 -6.62 0.96 10.37
C HIS A 17 -5.60 1.60 9.41
N VAL A 18 -6.10 2.26 8.36
CA VAL A 18 -5.24 2.93 7.38
C VAL A 18 -4.89 4.35 7.86
N VAL A 19 -3.61 4.64 7.92
CA VAL A 19 -3.06 5.96 8.27
C VAL A 19 -2.03 6.41 7.23
N MET A 20 -1.72 7.70 7.23
CA MET A 20 -0.64 8.26 6.42
C MET A 20 0.22 9.20 7.25
N THR A 21 1.51 9.24 6.95
CA THR A 21 2.44 10.19 7.58
C THR A 21 2.24 11.62 7.02
N PRO A 22 2.71 12.65 7.72
CA PRO A 22 2.65 14.02 7.22
C PRO A 22 3.33 14.21 5.86
N GLY A 23 4.47 13.55 5.61
CA GLY A 23 5.15 13.62 4.32
C GLY A 23 4.32 13.03 3.19
N ALA A 24 3.71 11.85 3.39
CA ALA A 24 2.80 11.27 2.42
C ALA A 24 1.56 12.17 2.19
N ALA A 25 0.97 12.70 3.26
CA ALA A 25 -0.18 13.62 3.15
C ALA A 25 0.13 14.89 2.36
N ALA A 26 1.35 15.42 2.49
CA ALA A 26 1.80 16.62 1.78
C ALA A 26 1.91 16.43 0.26
N LEU A 27 1.99 15.19 -0.24
CA LEU A 27 2.02 14.92 -1.67
C LEU A 27 0.71 15.27 -2.39
N GLY A 28 -0.42 15.37 -1.66
CA GLY A 28 -1.72 15.70 -2.26
C GLY A 28 -2.25 14.66 -3.25
N VAL A 29 -1.72 13.43 -3.22
CA VAL A 29 -2.11 12.33 -4.10
C VAL A 29 -3.26 11.52 -3.49
N ASP A 30 -4.19 11.04 -4.32
CA ASP A 30 -5.13 10.01 -3.91
C ASP A 30 -4.43 8.64 -3.85
N PHE A 31 -4.22 8.14 -2.63
CA PHE A 31 -3.56 6.85 -2.39
C PHE A 31 -4.49 5.64 -2.48
N SER A 32 -5.80 5.83 -2.58
CA SER A 32 -6.80 4.75 -2.66
C SER A 32 -6.46 3.65 -3.69
N PRO A 33 -6.06 3.97 -4.95
CA PRO A 33 -5.70 2.93 -5.91
C PRO A 33 -4.45 2.12 -5.50
N TYR A 34 -3.49 2.74 -4.83
CA TYR A 34 -2.26 2.08 -4.39
C TYR A 34 -2.50 1.21 -3.15
N ILE A 35 -3.38 1.64 -2.25
CA ILE A 35 -3.83 0.85 -1.10
C ILE A 35 -4.60 -0.39 -1.57
N ALA A 36 -5.50 -0.25 -2.55
CA ALA A 36 -6.22 -1.39 -3.12
C ALA A 36 -5.28 -2.40 -3.81
N ARG A 37 -4.26 -1.91 -4.51
CA ARG A 37 -3.20 -2.74 -5.09
C ARG A 37 -2.42 -3.49 -4.00
N HIS A 38 -2.02 -2.80 -2.94
CA HIS A 38 -1.34 -3.41 -1.80
C HIS A 38 -2.18 -4.54 -1.20
N ALA A 39 -3.46 -4.29 -0.90
CA ALA A 39 -4.38 -5.30 -0.38
C ALA A 39 -4.55 -6.51 -1.30
N ALA A 40 -4.46 -6.31 -2.62
CA ALA A 40 -4.50 -7.39 -3.62
C ALA A 40 -3.16 -8.16 -3.75
N GLY A 41 -2.14 -7.82 -2.97
CA GLY A 41 -0.81 -8.42 -3.02
C GLY A 41 0.05 -7.92 -4.19
N ASP A 42 -0.25 -6.75 -4.75
CA ASP A 42 0.64 -6.09 -5.70
C ASP A 42 1.81 -5.48 -4.93
N ASP A 43 3.01 -5.97 -5.22
CA ASP A 43 4.26 -5.53 -4.57
C ASP A 43 4.81 -4.20 -5.12
N GLY A 44 4.26 -3.71 -6.24
CA GLY A 44 4.73 -2.54 -6.96
C GLY A 44 6.19 -2.64 -7.41
N ASP A 45 6.95 -1.59 -7.10
CA ASP A 45 8.31 -1.30 -7.56
C ASP A 45 9.39 -1.88 -6.63
N LEU A 46 9.11 -3.04 -6.04
CA LEU A 46 10.07 -3.84 -5.27
C LEU A 46 10.91 -4.75 -6.16
N ASP A 47 12.08 -5.14 -5.66
CA ASP A 47 12.96 -6.10 -6.33
C ASP A 47 12.43 -7.55 -6.19
N SER A 48 13.08 -8.50 -6.87
CA SER A 48 12.63 -9.90 -6.89
C SER A 48 12.74 -10.61 -5.54
N PHE A 49 13.70 -10.21 -4.70
CA PHE A 49 13.91 -10.77 -3.38
C PHE A 49 12.81 -10.30 -2.43
N ASP A 50 12.53 -9.00 -2.39
CA ASP A 50 11.49 -8.41 -1.56
C ASP A 50 10.10 -8.91 -1.95
N LYS A 51 9.83 -9.04 -3.25
CA LYS A 51 8.61 -9.69 -3.76
C LYS A 51 8.45 -11.11 -3.25
N GLN A 52 9.54 -11.86 -3.12
CA GLN A 52 9.49 -13.20 -2.54
C GLN A 52 9.21 -13.18 -1.03
N GLN A 53 9.82 -12.24 -0.31
CA GLN A 53 9.55 -12.06 1.13
C GLN A 53 8.09 -11.64 1.37
N ASN A 54 7.53 -10.76 0.56
CA ASN A 54 6.12 -10.36 0.67
C ASN A 54 5.16 -11.54 0.47
N ARG A 55 5.38 -12.37 -0.56
CA ARG A 55 4.58 -13.59 -0.77
C ARG A 55 4.64 -14.54 0.42
N ARG A 56 5.79 -14.60 1.10
CA ARG A 56 5.95 -15.38 2.33
C ARG A 56 5.24 -14.69 3.51
N ALA A 57 5.38 -13.38 3.64
CA ALA A 57 4.77 -12.58 4.69
C ALA A 57 3.24 -12.65 4.69
N ILE A 58 2.62 -12.63 3.51
CA ILE A 58 1.17 -12.82 3.36
C ILE A 58 0.74 -14.18 3.94
N LYS A 59 1.49 -15.25 3.66
CA LYS A 59 1.18 -16.62 4.12
C LYS A 59 1.49 -16.87 5.59
N GLU A 60 2.57 -16.28 6.08
CA GLU A 60 3.09 -16.51 7.43
C GLU A 60 2.62 -15.47 8.46
N GLY A 61 1.80 -14.50 8.06
CA GLY A 61 1.33 -13.44 8.96
C GLY A 61 2.45 -12.49 9.39
N LEU A 62 3.40 -12.21 8.50
CA LEU A 62 4.46 -11.21 8.74
C LEU A 62 4.08 -9.87 8.13
N ARG A 63 4.86 -8.83 8.43
CA ARG A 63 4.70 -7.48 7.87
C ARG A 63 4.81 -7.52 6.34
N ILE A 64 3.92 -6.79 5.67
CA ILE A 64 3.87 -6.68 4.20
C ILE A 64 4.23 -5.26 3.81
N LEU A 65 5.03 -5.09 2.76
CA LEU A 65 5.44 -3.77 2.25
C LEU A 65 5.25 -3.73 0.74
N SER A 66 4.57 -2.73 0.21
CA SER A 66 4.60 -2.42 -1.23
C SER A 66 5.22 -1.05 -1.45
N ALA A 67 5.90 -0.87 -2.58
CA ALA A 67 6.45 0.42 -2.97
C ALA A 67 5.84 0.88 -4.29
N TYR A 68 5.44 2.14 -4.38
CA TYR A 68 4.86 2.68 -5.61
C TYR A 68 5.46 4.05 -5.93
N ASP A 69 5.67 4.28 -7.22
CA ASP A 69 5.91 5.61 -7.76
C ASP A 69 4.55 6.30 -8.04
N VAL A 70 4.37 7.50 -7.46
CA VAL A 70 3.14 8.30 -7.55
C VAL A 70 3.41 9.66 -8.17
N PRO A 71 2.48 10.22 -8.96
CA PRO A 71 2.64 11.56 -9.54
C PRO A 71 1.95 12.63 -8.67
N PRO A 72 2.68 13.41 -7.84
CA PRO A 72 2.08 14.50 -7.06
C PRO A 72 1.62 15.70 -7.92
N GLY A 73 2.19 15.87 -9.11
CA GLY A 73 1.89 16.97 -10.02
C GLY A 73 2.98 17.17 -11.07
N ASP A 74 2.73 18.03 -12.06
CA ASP A 74 3.73 18.64 -12.97
C ASP A 74 4.79 17.70 -13.61
N GLY A 75 4.47 16.42 -13.78
CA GLY A 75 5.39 15.42 -14.33
C GLY A 75 6.46 14.92 -13.35
N GLU A 76 6.34 15.28 -12.07
CA GLU A 76 7.16 14.75 -10.99
C GLU A 76 6.71 13.35 -10.59
N THR A 77 7.59 12.62 -9.90
CA THR A 77 7.31 11.28 -9.39
C THR A 77 7.94 11.14 -8.03
N GLU A 78 7.12 10.72 -7.06
CA GLU A 78 7.54 10.49 -5.69
C GLU A 78 7.35 9.03 -5.32
N ARG A 79 8.28 8.49 -4.55
CA ARG A 79 8.19 7.14 -4.03
C ARG A 79 7.36 7.17 -2.75
N ILE A 80 6.39 6.26 -2.64
CA ILE A 80 5.73 5.93 -1.38
C ILE A 80 5.92 4.47 -1.03
N TRP A 81 5.88 4.17 0.25
CA TRP A 81 5.73 2.83 0.79
C TRP A 81 4.35 2.69 1.43
N ILE A 82 3.77 1.50 1.31
CA ILE A 82 2.56 1.09 2.02
C ILE A 82 2.92 -0.15 2.82
N ILE A 83 2.81 -0.05 4.14
CA ILE A 83 3.24 -1.08 5.08
C ILE A 83 2.06 -1.53 5.91
N THR A 84 1.74 -2.82 5.87
CA THR A 84 0.75 -3.45 6.77
C THR A 84 1.47 -4.28 7.82
N GLU A 85 1.21 -3.99 9.10
CA GLU A 85 1.84 -4.68 10.22
C GLU A 85 1.47 -6.17 10.29
N ALA A 86 2.32 -6.97 10.94
CA ALA A 86 2.18 -8.43 11.01
C ALA A 86 0.81 -8.88 11.57
N ASP A 87 0.29 -8.14 12.54
CA ASP A 87 -1.02 -8.39 13.16
C ASP A 87 -2.21 -7.82 12.37
N ARG A 88 -1.95 -7.21 11.21
CA ARG A 88 -2.96 -6.53 10.36
C ARG A 88 -3.75 -5.45 11.09
N SER A 89 -3.20 -4.89 12.17
CA SER A 89 -3.87 -3.84 12.93
C SER A 89 -3.86 -2.49 12.22
N THR A 90 -2.78 -2.22 11.47
CA THR A 90 -2.52 -0.91 10.87
C THR A 90 -1.85 -1.05 9.50
N THR A 91 -2.29 -0.24 8.54
CA THR A 91 -1.59 0.02 7.28
C THR A 91 -1.15 1.48 7.26
N THR A 92 0.14 1.73 7.05
CA THR A 92 0.70 3.09 6.97
C THR A 92 1.19 3.39 5.56
N VAL A 93 0.75 4.52 5.01
CA VAL A 93 1.32 5.14 3.81
C VAL A 93 2.37 6.16 4.25
N LEU A 94 3.59 6.06 3.72
CA LEU A 94 4.72 6.92 4.10
C LEU A 94 5.69 7.14 2.95
N THR A 95 6.48 8.22 3.01
CA THR A 95 7.62 8.41 2.11
C THR A 95 8.85 7.62 2.61
N PRO A 96 9.79 7.21 1.74
CA PRO A 96 11.01 6.51 2.17
C PRO A 96 11.86 7.27 3.19
N GLY A 97 11.80 8.61 3.20
CA GLY A 97 12.55 9.43 4.16
C GLY A 97 11.96 9.45 5.57
N GLU A 98 10.73 8.94 5.75
CA GLU A 98 10.04 8.86 7.05
C GLU A 98 10.14 7.47 7.70
N TYR A 99 10.81 6.53 7.04
CA TYR A 99 11.09 5.18 7.55
C TYR A 99 12.55 5.06 8.00
#